data_AF-A0A011QAQ8-F1
#
_entry.id   AF-A0A011QAQ8-F1
#
_cell.length_a   1.000
_cell.length_b   1.000
_cell.length_c   1.000
_cell.angle_alpha   90.00
_cell.angle_beta   90.00
_cell.angle_gamma   90.00
#
_symmetry.space_group_name_H-M   'P 1'
#
loop_
_entity.id
_entity.type
_entity.pdbx_description
1 polymer ?
#
loop_
_entity_poly.entity_id
_entity_poly.type
_entity_poly.pdbx_seq_one_letter_code
_entity_poly.pdbx_strand_id
1 'polypeptide(L)'
;MTFFLPETVAGKVAIGSEVRLVLDAVPQYVIPAKVSFVDSTAQFTPKAVETTSERRKLVFRSKAQIDPELLRKYRTQVKTGLPGVAYVRLEATLPWPQDLQVKLPQ
;
A
#
# COMPACT_ATOMS: atom_id res chain seq x y z
N MET A 1 2.92 0.78 6.82
CA MET A 1 2.75 1.99 5.98
C MET A 1 1.27 2.28 5.84
N THR A 2 0.86 3.55 5.95
CA THR A 2 -0.52 3.96 5.70
C THR A 2 -0.62 4.51 4.28
N PHE A 3 -1.64 4.11 3.54
CA PHE A 3 -1.93 4.57 2.19
C PHE A 3 -3.43 4.76 2.00
N PHE A 4 -3.85 5.33 0.88
CA PHE A 4 -5.25 5.67 0.62
C PHE A 4 -5.69 5.03 -0.69
N LEU A 5 -6.82 4.33 -0.66
CA LEU A 5 -7.43 3.71 -1.83
C LEU A 5 -8.74 4.41 -2.18
N PRO A 6 -9.07 4.60 -3.47
CA PRO A 6 -10.40 5.07 -3.85
C PRO A 6 -11.45 4.01 -3.51
N GLU A 7 -12.68 4.45 -3.22
CA GLU A 7 -13.83 3.58 -2.86
C GLU A 7 -13.99 2.35 -3.77
N THR A 8 -13.92 2.54 -5.09
CA THR A 8 -14.10 1.48 -6.10
C THR A 8 -13.06 0.37 -6.01
N VAL A 9 -11.90 0.67 -5.41
CA VAL A 9 -10.80 -0.27 -5.18
C VAL A 9 -10.83 -0.78 -3.75
N ALA A 10 -11.09 0.09 -2.77
CA ALA A 10 -11.13 -0.26 -1.36
C ALA A 10 -12.12 -1.38 -1.05
N GLY A 11 -13.30 -1.37 -1.69
CA GLY A 11 -14.31 -2.44 -1.54
C GLY A 11 -13.89 -3.80 -2.10
N LYS A 12 -12.86 -3.85 -2.96
CA LYS A 12 -12.32 -5.10 -3.53
C LYS A 12 -11.13 -5.64 -2.74
N VAL A 13 -10.52 -4.82 -1.89
CA VAL A 13 -9.32 -5.20 -1.14
C VAL A 13 -9.72 -5.85 0.17
N ALA A 14 -9.35 -7.11 0.33
CA ALA A 14 -9.55 -7.84 1.57
C ALA A 14 -8.39 -7.59 2.57
N ILE A 15 -8.69 -7.75 3.86
CA ILE A 15 -7.63 -7.89 4.87
C ILE A 15 -6.83 -9.16 4.54
N GLY A 16 -5.51 -9.05 4.58
CA GLY A 16 -4.59 -10.11 4.17
C GLY A 16 -4.16 -10.04 2.70
N SER A 17 -4.79 -9.21 1.87
CA SER A 17 -4.37 -8.99 0.47
C SER A 17 -2.90 -8.62 0.40
N GLU A 18 -2.20 -9.18 -0.59
CA GLU A 18 -0.78 -8.91 -0.79
C GLU A 18 -0.54 -7.47 -1.23
N VAL A 19 0.52 -6.90 -0.67
CA VAL A 19 0.99 -5.55 -1.00
C VAL A 19 2.48 -5.63 -1.29
N ARG A 20 2.93 -4.91 -2.32
CA ARG A 20 4.34 -4.66 -2.58
C ARG A 20 4.63 -3.20 -2.22
N LEU A 21 5.60 -3.01 -1.32
CA LEU A 21 6.04 -1.67 -0.93
C LEU A 21 7.36 -1.37 -1.64
N VAL A 22 7.39 -0.23 -2.31
CA VAL A 22 8.61 0.33 -2.90
C VAL A 22 8.84 1.67 -2.22
N LEU A 23 9.96 1.81 -1.51
CA LEU A 23 10.26 3.01 -0.74
C LEU A 23 11.12 3.95 -1.59
N ASP A 24 10.86 5.26 -1.51
CA ASP A 24 11.54 6.26 -2.34
C ASP A 24 13.06 6.31 -2.07
N ALA A 25 13.46 5.99 -0.83
CA ALA A 25 14.87 5.95 -0.43
C ALA A 25 15.62 4.73 -0.97
N VAL A 26 14.91 3.65 -1.33
CA VAL A 26 15.48 2.39 -1.81
C VAL A 26 14.58 1.75 -2.88
N PRO A 27 14.41 2.43 -4.04
CA PRO A 27 13.45 2.01 -5.07
C PRO A 27 13.80 0.65 -5.72
N GLN A 28 15.03 0.18 -5.56
CA GLN A 28 15.48 -1.13 -6.02
C GLN A 28 14.88 -2.31 -5.24
N TYR A 29 14.37 -2.06 -4.03
CA TYR A 29 13.80 -3.10 -3.18
C TYR A 29 12.28 -3.10 -3.24
N VAL A 30 11.73 -4.32 -3.28
CA VAL A 30 10.30 -4.57 -3.29
C VAL A 30 9.98 -5.40 -2.07
N ILE A 31 9.41 -4.75 -1.07
CA ILE A 31 9.17 -5.34 0.26
C ILE A 31 7.79 -5.98 0.26
N PRO A 32 7.68 -7.29 0.57
CA PRO A 32 6.39 -7.95 0.71
C PRO A 32 5.69 -7.46 1.99
N ALA A 33 4.41 -7.13 1.85
CA ALA A 33 3.54 -6.74 2.94
C ALA A 33 2.13 -7.29 2.71
N LYS A 34 1.28 -7.16 3.72
CA LYS A 34 -0.15 -7.50 3.63
C LYS A 34 -0.99 -6.33 4.11
N VAL A 35 -2.20 -6.21 3.58
CA VAL A 35 -3.20 -5.28 4.12
C VAL A 35 -3.60 -5.76 5.51
N SER A 36 -3.32 -4.99 6.54
CA SER A 36 -3.70 -5.31 7.92
C SER A 36 -4.98 -4.61 8.36
N PHE A 37 -5.33 -3.50 7.69
CA PHE A 37 -6.50 -2.71 8.05
C PHE A 37 -6.99 -1.93 6.85
N VAL A 38 -8.32 -1.87 6.70
CA VAL A 38 -9.03 -0.96 5.81
C VAL A 38 -10.05 -0.24 6.68
N ASP A 39 -9.96 1.08 6.73
CA ASP A 39 -10.87 1.91 7.51
C ASP A 39 -12.29 1.76 6.96
N SER A 40 -13.30 1.71 7.81
CA SER A 40 -14.71 1.66 7.38
C SER A 40 -15.25 3.04 7.02
N THR A 41 -14.53 4.10 7.41
CA THR A 41 -14.94 5.49 7.17
C THR A 41 -14.14 6.08 6.02
N ALA A 42 -14.85 6.49 4.97
CA ALA A 42 -14.23 7.25 3.89
C ALA A 42 -13.73 8.61 4.40
N GLN A 43 -12.49 8.95 4.09
CA GLN A 43 -11.90 10.25 4.34
C GLN A 43 -11.98 11.08 3.06
N PHE A 44 -12.29 12.36 3.18
CA PHE A 44 -12.21 13.30 2.07
C PHE A 44 -10.74 13.62 1.79
N THR A 45 -10.30 13.55 0.54
CA THR A 45 -9.03 14.17 0.12
C THR A 45 -9.15 15.69 0.21
N PRO A 46 -8.33 16.40 1.00
CA PRO A 46 -8.45 17.84 1.14
C PRO A 46 -7.73 18.53 -0.03
N LYS A 47 -8.40 18.72 -1.16
CA LYS A 47 -8.12 19.80 -2.12
C LYS A 47 -9.44 20.31 -2.71
N ALA A 48 -9.53 21.63 -2.83
CA ALA A 48 -10.70 22.39 -3.24
C ALA A 48 -11.30 21.85 -4.56
N VAL A 49 -12.63 21.93 -4.65
CA VAL A 49 -13.48 21.32 -5.68
C VAL A 49 -14.19 22.45 -6.42
N GLU A 50 -13.64 22.91 -7.55
CA GLU A 50 -14.26 23.97 -8.37
C GLU A 50 -15.14 23.42 -9.52
N THR A 51 -15.22 22.09 -9.68
CA THR A 51 -16.03 21.48 -10.75
C THR A 51 -16.84 20.28 -10.26
N THR A 52 -18.07 20.14 -10.75
CA THR A 52 -19.03 19.07 -10.41
C THR A 52 -18.46 17.64 -10.55
N SER A 53 -17.43 17.45 -11.37
CA SER A 53 -16.75 16.17 -11.56
C SER A 53 -15.82 15.75 -10.41
N GLU A 54 -15.49 16.66 -9.49
CA GLU A 54 -14.53 16.40 -8.41
C GLU A 54 -15.19 16.08 -7.05
N ARG A 55 -16.53 16.06 -6.97
CA ARG A 55 -17.29 15.98 -5.71
C ARG A 55 -17.41 14.57 -5.08
N ARG A 56 -16.73 13.52 -5.57
CA ARG A 56 -16.83 12.14 -5.02
C ARG A 56 -15.53 11.32 -5.11
N LYS A 57 -14.39 11.85 -4.63
CA LYS A 57 -13.18 11.04 -4.42
C LYS A 57 -13.10 10.62 -2.95
N LEU A 58 -14.04 9.77 -2.53
CA LEU A 58 -13.96 9.11 -1.22
C LEU A 58 -12.72 8.20 -1.24
N VAL A 59 -11.81 8.45 -0.31
CA VAL A 59 -10.63 7.59 -0.14
C VAL A 59 -10.71 6.89 1.21
N PHE A 60 -10.38 5.62 1.20
CA PHE A 60 -10.36 4.79 2.39
C PHE A 60 -8.92 4.64 2.83
N ARG A 61 -8.68 4.91 4.12
CA ARG A 61 -7.37 4.72 4.72
C ARG A 61 -7.12 3.23 4.85
N SER A 62 -6.00 2.76 4.30
CA SER A 62 -5.57 1.38 4.42
C SER A 62 -4.17 1.32 5.04
N LYS A 63 -3.87 0.24 5.75
CA LYS A 63 -2.56 -0.01 6.32
C LYS A 63 -1.97 -1.29 5.74
N ALA A 64 -0.74 -1.18 5.28
CA ALA A 64 0.11 -2.31 4.93
C ALA A 64 1.04 -2.61 6.09
N GLN A 65 1.12 -3.88 6.45
CA GLN A 65 1.99 -4.42 7.48
C GLN A 65 3.01 -5.37 6.85
N ILE A 66 4.28 -5.11 7.13
CA ILE A 66 5.38 -5.98 6.76
C ILE A 66 5.43 -7.14 7.77
N ASP A 67 5.81 -8.32 7.31
CA ASP A 67 5.96 -9.50 8.17
C ASP A 67 6.95 -9.19 9.32
N PRO A 68 6.58 -9.44 10.59
CA PRO A 68 7.47 -9.23 11.73
C PRO A 68 8.79 -9.97 11.62
N GLU A 69 8.82 -11.19 11.07
CA GLU A 69 10.05 -11.97 10.90
C GLU A 69 10.98 -11.32 9.89
N LEU A 70 10.42 -10.75 8.82
CA LEU A 70 11.19 -9.98 7.85
C LEU A 70 11.77 -8.72 8.47
N LEU A 71 10.98 -7.99 9.26
CA LEU A 71 11.46 -6.82 9.99
C LEU A 71 12.57 -7.20 10.97
N ARG A 72 12.48 -8.36 11.63
CA ARG A 72 13.51 -8.86 12.54
C ARG A 72 14.83 -9.13 11.83
N LYS A 73 14.78 -9.69 10.61
CA LYS A 73 15.96 -9.96 9.79
C LYS A 73 16.64 -8.68 9.29
N TYR A 74 15.87 -7.63 8.99
CA TYR A 74 16.36 -6.40 8.36
C TYR A 74 16.27 -5.15 9.26
N ARG A 75 16.23 -5.30 10.59
CA ARG A 75 16.00 -4.19 11.55
C ARG A 75 16.91 -2.98 11.34
N THR A 76 18.18 -3.21 10.98
CA THR A 76 19.18 -2.16 10.76
C THR A 76 18.97 -1.39 9.46
N GLN A 77 18.24 -1.95 8.50
CA GLN A 77 18.04 -1.37 7.17
C GLN A 77 16.64 -0.78 7.00
N VAL A 78 15.65 -1.23 7.78
CA VAL A 78 14.28 -0.72 7.72
C VAL A 78 14.13 0.52 8.61
N LYS A 79 14.12 1.70 7.99
CA LYS A 79 13.71 2.95 8.65
C LYS A 79 12.20 3.12 8.56
N THR A 80 11.54 3.30 9.70
CA THR A 80 10.11 3.60 9.76
C THR A 80 9.85 5.03 9.27
N GLY A 81 8.67 5.27 8.70
CA GLY A 81 8.25 6.61 8.26
C GLY A 81 8.77 7.04 6.88
N LEU A 82 9.48 6.19 6.16
CA LEU A 82 9.88 6.49 4.79
C LEU A 82 8.66 6.57 3.86
N PRO A 83 8.57 7.61 2.99
CA PRO A 83 7.57 7.65 1.94
C PRO A 83 7.86 6.60 0.86
N GLY A 84 6.82 6.23 0.13
CA GLY A 84 6.90 5.23 -0.92
C GLY A 84 5.54 4.92 -1.53
N VAL A 85 5.55 3.96 -2.45
CA VAL A 85 4.38 3.50 -3.18
C VAL A 85 3.97 2.12 -2.68
N ALA A 86 2.67 1.95 -2.42
CA ALA A 86 2.05 0.66 -2.13
C ALA A 86 1.29 0.16 -3.35
N TYR A 87 1.74 -0.96 -3.92
CA TYR A 87 1.01 -1.69 -4.94
C TYR A 87 0.19 -2.77 -4.26
N VAL A 88 -1.14 -2.73 -4.43
CA VAL A 88 -2.05 -3.69 -3.81
C VAL A 88 -2.53 -4.69 -4.85
N ARG A 89 -2.49 -5.98 -4.52
CA ARG A 89 -3.03 -7.03 -5.37
C ARG A 89 -4.55 -7.03 -5.27
N LEU A 90 -5.22 -6.70 -6.38
CA LEU A 90 -6.68 -6.77 -6.48
C LEU A 90 -7.14 -8.17 -6.87
N GLU A 91 -6.41 -8.83 -7.77
CA GLU A 91 -6.73 -10.16 -8.27
C GLU A 91 -5.66 -11.16 -7.81
N ALA A 92 -6.04 -12.04 -6.88
CA ALA A 92 -5.14 -13.04 -6.30
C ALA A 92 -4.71 -14.13 -7.30
N THR A 93 -5.37 -14.23 -8.45
CA THR A 93 -5.06 -15.20 -9.51
C THR A 93 -3.96 -14.72 -10.45
N LEU A 94 -3.73 -13.39 -10.57
CA LEU A 94 -2.76 -12.83 -11.51
C LEU A 94 -1.38 -12.66 -10.87
N PRO A 95 -0.29 -13.19 -11.45
CA PRO A 95 1.05 -13.06 -10.88
C PRO A 95 1.49 -11.59 -10.84
N TRP A 96 2.42 -11.29 -9.93
CA TRP A 96 3.04 -9.96 -9.89
C TRP A 96 3.89 -9.72 -11.15
N PRO A 97 3.85 -8.50 -11.74
CA PRO A 97 4.79 -8.08 -12.77
C PRO A 97 6.25 -8.26 -12.33
N GLN A 98 7.17 -8.44 -13.29
CA GLN A 98 8.59 -8.67 -13.00
C GLN A 98 9.21 -7.56 -12.12
N ASP A 99 8.81 -6.31 -12.34
CA ASP A 99 9.29 -5.17 -11.57
C ASP A 99 8.81 -5.15 -10.12
N LEU A 100 7.73 -5.85 -9.81
CA LEU A 100 7.10 -5.95 -8.48
C LEU A 100 7.32 -7.32 -7.82
N GLN A 101 8.23 -8.13 -8.36
CA GLN A 101 8.72 -9.32 -7.68
C GLN A 101 9.53 -8.92 -6.44
N VAL A 102 9.47 -9.75 -5.39
CA VAL A 102 10.17 -9.48 -4.12
C VAL A 102 11.67 -9.34 -4.37
N LYS A 103 12.21 -8.19 -3.99
CA LYS A 103 13.64 -7.87 -4.06
C LYS A 103 14.05 -7.36 -2.70
N LEU A 104 14.74 -8.19 -1.94
CA LEU A 104 15.22 -7.86 -0.60
C LEU A 104 16.75 -7.72 -0.61
N PRO A 105 17.31 -6.86 0.25
CA PRO A 105 18.75 -6.84 0.46
C PRO A 105 19.24 -8.21 0.93
N GLN A 106 20.43 -8.63 0.49
CA GLN A 106 21.09 -9.84 0.97
C GLN A 106 21.69 -9.64 2.35
#